data_AF-A0A7C4H613-F1
#
_entry.id   AF-A0A7C4H613-F1
#
_cell.length_a   1.000
_cell.length_b   1.000
_cell.length_c   1.000
_cell.angle_alpha   90.00
_cell.angle_beta   90.00
_cell.angle_gamma   90.00
#
_symmetry.space_group_name_H-M   'P 1'
#
loop_
_entity.id
_entity.type
_entity.pdbx_description
1 polymer ?
#
loop_
_entity_poly.entity_id
_entity_poly.type
_entity_poly.pdbx_seq_one_letter_code
_entity_poly.pdbx_strand_id
1 'polypeptide(L)' 'MPRCELCGRELHEVGYRVMIDRAEMLVCGVCARGRRILSTMRFSASLAAGSQRRGINVKPRMKT' A
#
# COMPACT_ATOMS: atom_id res chain seq x y z
N MET A 1 -18.83 2.09 2.44
CA MET A 1 -17.61 2.22 1.62
C MET A 1 -16.56 2.96 2.43
N PRO A 2 -15.27 2.56 2.38
CA PRO A 2 -14.23 3.23 3.15
C PRO A 2 -14.04 4.67 2.66
N ARG A 3 -13.78 5.60 3.59
CA ARG A 3 -13.55 7.02 3.32
C ARG A 3 -12.15 7.43 3.73
N CYS A 4 -11.66 8.49 3.12
CA CYS A 4 -10.39 9.10 3.50
C CYS A 4 -10.53 9.85 4.82
N GLU A 5 -9.69 9.51 5.78
CA GLU A 5 -9.66 10.13 7.12
C GLU A 5 -9.22 11.61 7.11
N LEU A 6 -8.63 12.10 6.00
CA LEU A 6 -8.15 13.48 5.87
C LEU A 6 -9.13 14.40 5.14
N CYS A 7 -9.71 13.93 4.03
CA CYS A 7 -10.56 14.78 3.18
C CYS A 7 -12.01 14.29 3.06
N GLY A 8 -12.37 13.19 3.74
CA GLY A 8 -13.72 12.61 3.70
C GLY A 8 -14.12 11.94 2.38
N ARG A 9 -13.28 12.01 1.34
CA ARG A 9 -13.55 11.46 0.01
C ARG A 9 -13.68 9.93 0.06
N GLU A 10 -14.59 9.38 -0.72
CA GLU A 10 -14.78 7.93 -0.82
C GLU A 10 -13.58 7.25 -1.51
N LEU A 11 -13.16 6.11 -0.95
CA LEU A 11 -12.10 5.26 -1.48
C LEU A 11 -12.75 4.14 -2.28
N HIS A 12 -12.66 4.22 -3.60
CA HIS A 12 -13.33 3.28 -4.51
C HIS A 12 -12.54 1.98 -4.70
N GLU A 13 -11.22 2.05 -4.96
CA GLU A 13 -10.41 0.89 -5.33
C GLU A 13 -9.12 0.76 -4.53
N VAL A 14 -8.51 1.88 -4.14
CA VAL A 14 -7.22 1.92 -3.43
C VAL A 14 -7.29 2.94 -2.29
N GLY A 15 -6.85 2.51 -1.11
CA GLY A 15 -6.51 3.37 0.03
C GLY A 15 -5.06 3.18 0.43
N TYR A 16 -4.47 4.23 1.00
CA TYR A 16 -3.08 4.23 1.46
C TYR A 16 -3.06 4.34 2.97
N ARG A 17 -2.37 3.41 3.64
CA ARG A 17 -2.06 3.53 5.07
C ARG A 17 -0.82 4.39 5.24
N VAL A 18 -0.98 5.51 5.94
CA VAL A 18 0.10 6.44 6.27
C VAL A 18 0.19 6.61 7.78
N MET A 19 1.39 6.92 8.27
CA MET A 19 1.59 7.29 9.66
C MET A 19 1.53 8.81 9.81
N ILE A 20 0.67 9.30 10.70
CA ILE A 20 0.50 10.73 11.00
C ILE A 20 0.42 10.85 12.51
N ASP A 21 1.32 11.62 13.11
CA ASP A 21 1.32 11.85 14.57
C ASP A 21 1.32 10.54 15.40
N ARG A 22 2.09 9.54 14.95
CA ARG A 22 2.14 8.18 15.53
C ARG A 22 0.84 7.37 15.42
N ALA A 23 -0.20 7.91 14.79
CA ALA A 23 -1.42 7.18 14.45
C ALA A 23 -1.36 6.64 13.02
N GLU A 24 -1.95 5.47 12.80
CA GLU A 24 -2.13 4.91 11.46
C GLU A 24 -3.45 5.39 10.86
N MET A 25 -3.39 5.96 9.67
CA MET A 25 -4.56 6.53 8.99
C MET A 25 -4.72 5.98 7.58
N LEU A 26 -5.97 5.78 7.18
CA LEU A 26 -6.33 5.38 5.82
C LEU A 26 -6.71 6.62 5.00
N VAL A 27 -5.96 6.89 3.94
CA VAL A 27 -6.11 8.11 3.14
C VAL A 27 -6.18 7.81 1.64
N CYS A 28 -6.71 8.77 0.87
CA CYS A 28 -6.72 8.67 -0.59
C CYS A 28 -5.34 8.95 -1.17
N GLY A 29 -5.11 8.60 -2.45
CA GLY A 29 -3.81 8.80 -3.11
C GLY A 29 -3.34 10.26 -3.13
N VAL A 30 -4.27 11.21 -3.16
CA VAL A 30 -3.96 12.64 -3.09
C VAL A 30 -3.39 13.01 -1.72
N CYS A 31 -4.06 12.58 -0.65
CA CYS A 31 -3.66 12.88 0.72
C CYS A 31 -2.45 12.06 1.20
N ALA A 32 -2.18 10.92 0.56
CA ALA A 32 -0.97 10.12 0.77
C ALA A 32 0.29 10.77 0.18
N ARG A 33 0.14 11.71 -0.76
CA ARG A 33 1.27 12.31 -1.48
C ARG A 33 2.16 13.08 -0.51
N GLY A 34 3.46 12.77 -0.53
CA GLY A 34 4.44 13.39 0.36
C GLY A 34 4.47 12.82 1.78
N ARG A 35 3.69 11.77 2.09
CA ARG A 35 3.76 11.05 3.37
C ARG A 35 4.43 9.69 3.23
N ARG A 36 4.92 9.17 4.36
CA ARG A 36 5.46 7.81 4.44
C ARG A 36 4.31 6.80 4.37
N ILE A 37 4.20 6.12 3.25
CA ILE A 37 3.23 5.06 3.02
C ILE A 37 3.74 3.79 3.70
N LEU A 38 2.97 3.28 4.66
CA LEU A 38 3.25 2.01 5.33
C LEU A 38 2.75 0.82 4.52
N SER A 39 1.53 0.92 3.98
CA SER A 39 0.91 -0.13 3.20
C SER A 39 -0.16 0.42 2.25
N THR A 40 -0.44 -0.30 1.17
CA THR A 40 -1.50 0.04 0.21
C THR A 40 -2.61 -0.99 0.33
N MET A 41 -3.82 -0.54 0.60
CA MET A 41 -5.01 -1.38 0.73
C MET A 41 -5.79 -1.30 -0.58
N ARG A 42 -5.93 -2.42 -1.29
CA ARG A 42 -6.78 -2.52 -2.49
C ARG A 42 -8.14 -3.06 -2.07
N PHE A 43 -9.20 -2.33 -2.37
CA PHE A 43 -10.59 -2.68 -2.07
C PHE A 43 -11.26 -3.49 -3.19
N SER A 44 -10.47 -4.02 -4.12
CA SER A 44 -10.95 -4.92 -5.18
C SER A 44 -11.66 -6.12 -4.55
N ALA A 45 -12.96 -6.23 -4.80
CA ALA A 45 -13.86 -7.22 -4.23
C ALA A 45 -13.59 -8.67 -4.65
N SER A 46 -12.53 -8.98 -5.38
CA SER A 46 -12.20 -10.37 -5.75
C SER A 46 -10.74 -10.53 -6.17
N LEU A 47 -10.08 -11.49 -5.51
CA LEU A 47 -8.92 -12.26 -5.96
C LEU A 47 -7.71 -11.50 -6.52
N ALA A 48 -6.75 -11.16 -5.66
CA ALA A 48 -5.33 -11.20 -6.03
C ALA A 48 -4.41 -11.22 -4.79
N ALA A 49 -4.51 -12.28 -3.99
CA ALA A 49 -3.38 -12.71 -3.18
C ALA A 49 -2.28 -13.21 -4.14
N GLY A 50 -1.40 -12.31 -4.60
CA GLY A 50 -0.40 -12.71 -5.59
C GLY A 50 0.54 -11.60 -6.03
N SER A 51 1.41 -11.13 -5.14
CA SER A 51 2.81 -10.76 -5.45
C SER A 51 3.43 -9.93 -4.32
N GLN A 52 3.65 -10.57 -3.18
CA GLN A 52 4.71 -10.14 -2.27
C GLN A 52 5.79 -11.23 -2.25
N ARG A 53 6.36 -11.56 -3.42
CA ARG A 53 7.63 -12.28 -3.49
C ARG A 53 8.75 -11.28 -3.70
N ARG A 54 9.21 -10.71 -2.59
CA ARG A 54 10.62 -10.38 -2.43
C ARG A 54 11.39 -11.69 -2.59
N GLY A 55 12.22 -11.81 -3.62
CA GLY A 55 12.94 -13.04 -3.94
C GLY A 55 14.25 -12.75 -4.64
N ILE A 56 15.22 -12.29 -3.86
CA ILE A 56 16.68 -12.39 -3.99
C ILE A 56 17.18 -12.95 -5.34
N ASN A 57 17.85 -12.10 -6.13
CA ASN A 57 18.69 -12.53 -7.25
C ASN A 57 20.00 -13.14 -6.69
N VAL A 58 19.96 -14.39 -6.24
CA VAL A 58 21.18 -15.16 -5.92
C VAL A 58 21.77 -15.63 -7.25
N LYS A 59 22.83 -14.98 -7.71
CA LYS A 59 23.66 -15.49 -8.80
C LYS A 59 24.40 -16.75 -8.30
N PRO A 60 24.19 -17.95 -8.89
CA PRO A 60 25.06 -19.07 -8.59
C PRO A 60 26.45 -18.81 -9.20
N ARG A 61 27.47 -18.85 -8.36
CA ARG A 61 28.88 -18.75 -8.76
C ARG A 61 29.26 -20.06 -9.46
N MET A 62 29.37 -20.06 -10.79
CA MET A 62 29.99 -21.17 -11.53
C MET A 62 31.47 -21.25 -11.16
N LYS A 63 31.90 -22.43 -10.67
CA LYS A 63 33.31 -22.83 -10.64
C LYS A 63 33.61 -23.49 -11.99
N THR A 64 34.63 -22.99 -12.68
CA THR A 64 35.38 -23.74 -13.69
C THR A 64 36.84 -23.38 -13.51
#